data_AF-A0A494XIT4-F1
#
_entry.id   AF-A0A494XIT4-F1
#
_cell.length_a   1.000
_cell.length_b   1.000
_cell.length_c   1.000
_cell.angle_alpha   90.00
_cell.angle_beta   90.00
_cell.angle_gamma   90.00
#
_symmetry.space_group_name_H-M   'P 1'
#
loop_
_entity.id
_entity.type
_entity.pdbx_description
1 polymer ?
#
loop_
_entity_poly.entity_id
_entity_poly.type
_entity_poly.pdbx_seq_one_letter_code
_entity_poly.pdbx_strand_id
1 'polypeptide(L)'
;MRGLLKKGWDMAVRHKYVVVLLFLYRLLWGFFLYRFVDSVVTPILARYPAAHPNSDAAHLFLVEAQFRLLKTDMVNETLWLLGGLLLMRMALTPLINAGVFYSFYHATEDEGTRVLSGMKRVWKPVTLLYWLENGLALLPAAWLLPLARDRFYSEPSLTSWFQGLLPYALAWLAFGFLLHLVFQFMQFGAASREGIFKGLGLALGRALPLLGITFILLGVGLAVSATAWAVSMLWSGFLAVMLHQAFYFVRSLLTLWTSASQYQVWCGTER
;
A
#
# COMPACT_ATOMS: atom_id res chain seq x y z
N MET A 1 -18.88 -13.81 11.16
CA MET A 1 -17.48 -13.50 10.79
C MET A 1 -16.71 -14.70 10.24
N ARG A 2 -16.59 -15.84 10.96
CA ARG A 2 -15.86 -17.03 10.49
C ARG A 2 -16.31 -17.55 9.11
N GLY A 3 -17.61 -17.57 8.83
CA GLY A 3 -18.14 -17.96 7.51
C GLY A 3 -17.71 -17.03 6.37
N LEU A 4 -17.63 -15.72 6.62
CA LEU A 4 -17.18 -14.72 5.64
C LEU A 4 -15.68 -14.84 5.35
N LEU A 5 -14.88 -15.14 6.38
CA LEU A 5 -13.45 -15.43 6.23
C LEU A 5 -13.22 -16.70 5.40
N LYS A 6 -14.01 -17.76 5.66
CA LYS A 6 -13.94 -19.01 4.88
C LYS A 6 -14.35 -18.82 3.43
N LYS A 7 -15.49 -18.17 3.16
CA LYS A 7 -15.95 -17.85 1.79
C LYS A 7 -14.92 -16.98 1.06
N GLY A 8 -14.33 -16.00 1.74
CA GLY A 8 -13.26 -15.16 1.17
C GLY A 8 -11.98 -15.94 0.87
N TRP A 9 -11.62 -16.91 1.72
CA TRP A 9 -10.46 -17.79 1.50
C TRP A 9 -10.67 -18.68 0.28
N ASP A 10 -11.81 -19.36 0.20
CA ASP A 10 -12.17 -20.23 -0.92
C ASP A 10 -12.16 -19.45 -2.23
N MET A 11 -12.67 -18.21 -2.21
CA MET A 11 -12.61 -17.29 -3.34
C MET A 11 -11.17 -16.94 -3.72
N ALA A 12 -10.31 -16.57 -2.76
CA ALA A 12 -8.93 -16.18 -3.02
C ALA A 12 -8.10 -17.33 -3.63
N VAL A 13 -8.26 -18.56 -3.12
CA VAL A 13 -7.53 -19.74 -3.61
C VAL A 13 -7.96 -20.15 -5.02
N ARG A 14 -9.25 -20.02 -5.36
CA ARG A 14 -9.75 -20.26 -6.73
C ARG A 14 -9.10 -19.31 -7.75
N HIS A 15 -8.73 -18.10 -7.34
CA HIS A 15 -8.11 -17.09 -8.19
C HIS A 15 -6.57 -17.18 -8.21
N LYS A 16 -6.01 -18.39 -8.37
CA LYS A 16 -4.56 -18.62 -8.40
C LYS A 16 -3.80 -17.70 -9.38
N TYR A 17 -4.37 -17.43 -10.56
CA TYR A 17 -3.77 -16.53 -11.54
C TYR A 17 -3.70 -15.07 -11.06
N VAL A 18 -4.67 -14.62 -10.27
CA VAL A 18 -4.65 -13.29 -9.64
C VAL A 18 -3.54 -13.22 -8.60
N VAL A 19 -3.37 -14.27 -7.79
CA VAL A 19 -2.29 -14.31 -6.80
C VAL A 19 -0.93 -14.21 -7.49
N VAL A 20 -0.72 -14.95 -8.58
CA VAL A 20 0.51 -14.88 -9.38
C VAL A 20 0.70 -13.48 -9.98
N LEU A 21 -0.35 -12.87 -10.54
CA LEU A 21 -0.27 -11.51 -11.08
C LEU A 21 0.11 -10.48 -10.01
N LEU A 22 -0.53 -10.53 -8.84
CA LEU A 22 -0.24 -9.65 -7.71
C LEU A 22 1.17 -9.87 -7.16
N PHE A 23 1.63 -11.13 -7.15
CA PHE A 23 2.98 -11.49 -6.76
C PHE A 23 4.01 -10.89 -7.72
N LEU A 24 3.86 -11.09 -9.03
CA LEU A 24 4.75 -10.52 -10.05
C LEU A 24 4.76 -9.00 -9.98
N TYR A 25 3.60 -8.38 -9.82
CA TYR A 25 3.47 -6.93 -9.63
C TYR A 25 4.28 -6.46 -8.42
N ARG A 26 4.13 -7.10 -7.25
CA ARG A 26 4.89 -6.74 -6.04
C ARG A 26 6.38 -6.98 -6.19
N LEU A 27 6.77 -8.10 -6.82
CA LEU A 27 8.16 -8.44 -7.06
C LEU A 27 8.84 -7.39 -7.93
N LEU A 28 8.15 -6.94 -8.99
CA LEU A 28 8.62 -5.90 -9.89
C LEU A 28 8.84 -4.57 -9.14
N TRP A 29 7.90 -4.16 -8.30
CA TRP A 29 8.07 -2.98 -7.44
C TRP A 29 9.20 -3.13 -6.43
N GLY A 30 9.34 -4.29 -5.81
CA GLY A 30 10.44 -4.59 -4.89
C GLY A 30 11.79 -4.46 -5.58
N PHE A 31 11.91 -4.98 -6.80
CA PHE A 31 13.11 -4.86 -7.62
C PHE A 31 13.42 -3.40 -7.98
N PHE A 32 12.44 -2.64 -8.48
CA PHE A 32 12.66 -1.22 -8.81
C PHE A 32 13.05 -0.39 -7.59
N LEU A 33 12.41 -0.63 -6.44
CA LEU A 33 12.74 0.06 -5.20
C LEU A 33 14.14 -0.33 -4.71
N TYR A 34 14.50 -1.61 -4.77
CA TYR A 34 15.85 -2.08 -4.45
C TYR A 34 16.89 -1.42 -5.35
N ARG A 35 16.67 -1.41 -6.67
CA ARG A 35 17.57 -0.77 -7.65
C ARG A 35 17.71 0.73 -7.38
N PHE A 36 16.63 1.40 -7.00
CA PHE A 36 16.66 2.81 -6.61
C PHE A 36 17.51 3.03 -5.35
N VAL A 37 17.28 2.23 -4.30
CA VAL A 37 18.06 2.30 -3.06
C VAL A 37 19.54 2.05 -3.36
N ASP A 38 19.85 1.00 -4.10
CA ASP A 38 21.23 0.62 -4.46
C ASP A 38 21.95 1.66 -5.32
N SER A 39 21.25 2.29 -6.28
CA SER A 39 21.86 3.26 -7.20
C SER A 39 21.95 4.69 -6.64
N VAL A 40 21.00 5.10 -5.81
CA VAL A 40 20.90 6.49 -5.32
C VAL A 40 21.22 6.58 -3.83
N VAL A 41 20.55 5.77 -3.01
CA VAL A 41 20.60 5.91 -1.55
C VAL A 41 21.90 5.35 -0.97
N THR A 42 22.29 4.14 -1.37
CA THR A 42 23.49 3.45 -0.87
C THR A 42 24.77 4.26 -1.10
N PRO A 43 25.03 4.84 -2.30
CA PRO A 43 26.24 5.62 -2.53
C PRO A 43 26.29 6.91 -1.71
N ILE A 44 25.14 7.53 -1.45
CA ILE A 44 25.04 8.71 -0.60
C ILE A 44 25.34 8.32 0.86
N LEU A 45 24.70 7.27 1.37
CA LEU A 45 24.91 6.81 2.74
C LEU A 45 26.31 6.24 2.98
N ALA A 46 26.94 5.61 1.98
CA ALA A 46 28.31 5.11 2.09
C ALA A 46 29.34 6.24 2.30
N ARG A 47 29.02 7.47 1.92
CA ARG A 47 29.83 8.67 2.17
C ARG A 47 29.51 9.35 3.51
N TYR A 48 28.53 8.85 4.26
CA TYR A 48 28.16 9.44 5.53
C TYR A 48 29.30 9.23 6.56
N PRO A 49 29.80 10.31 7.19
CA PRO A 49 30.97 10.24 8.07
C PRO A 49 30.63 9.69 9.47
N ALA A 50 30.13 8.46 9.55
CA ALA A 50 29.66 7.84 10.80
C ALA A 50 30.79 7.61 11.84
N ALA A 51 32.00 7.32 11.37
CA ALA A 51 33.15 7.00 12.23
C ALA A 51 34.19 8.14 12.27
N HIS A 52 33.84 9.35 11.80
CA HIS A 52 34.79 10.45 11.80
C HIS A 52 35.03 10.98 13.22
N PRO A 53 36.29 11.29 13.59
CA PRO A 53 36.60 11.80 14.93
C PRO A 53 36.00 13.18 15.21
N ASN A 54 35.65 13.92 14.15
CA ASN A 54 35.09 15.26 14.25
C ASN A 54 33.55 15.21 14.24
N SER A 55 32.92 15.70 15.30
CA SER A 55 31.46 15.81 15.41
C SER A 55 30.83 16.69 14.32
N ASP A 56 31.60 17.63 13.76
CA ASP A 56 31.12 18.57 12.74
C ASP A 56 31.11 17.98 11.33
N ALA A 57 31.75 16.83 11.11
CA ALA A 57 31.80 16.18 9.80
C ALA A 57 30.39 15.82 9.30
N ALA A 58 29.49 15.41 10.19
CA ALA A 58 28.10 15.12 9.85
C ALA A 58 27.33 16.38 9.41
N HIS A 59 27.56 17.52 10.06
CA HIS A 59 26.96 18.79 9.67
C HIS A 59 27.46 19.27 8.32
N LEU A 60 28.77 19.19 8.07
CA LEU A 60 29.36 19.50 6.76
C LEU A 60 28.81 18.62 5.65
N PHE A 61 28.65 17.31 5.90
CA PHE A 61 28.02 16.39 4.95
C PHE A 61 26.58 16.78 4.62
N LEU A 62 25.78 17.19 5.62
CA LEU A 62 24.40 17.63 5.38
C LEU A 62 24.34 18.93 4.54
N VAL A 63 25.25 19.87 4.80
CA VAL A 63 25.36 21.11 4.01
C VAL A 63 25.79 20.80 2.57
N GLU A 64 26.76 19.90 2.39
CA GLU A 64 27.20 19.45 1.06
C GLU A 64 26.08 18.73 0.32
N ALA A 65 25.33 17.85 1.00
CA ALA A 65 24.19 17.14 0.44
C ALA A 65 23.09 18.12 0.01
N GLN A 66 22.79 19.12 0.83
CA GLN A 66 21.86 20.20 0.46
C GLN A 66 22.35 20.97 -0.77
N PHE A 67 23.65 21.29 -0.84
CA PHE A 67 24.20 22.00 -1.98
C PHE A 67 24.14 21.15 -3.26
N ARG A 68 24.49 19.86 -3.20
CA ARG A 68 24.37 18.93 -4.33
C ARG A 68 22.90 18.77 -4.74
N LEU A 69 21.97 18.64 -3.80
CA LEU A 69 20.55 18.53 -4.15
C LEU A 69 20.02 19.80 -4.83
N LEU A 70 20.38 20.99 -4.34
CA LEU A 70 19.82 22.24 -4.85
C LEU A 70 20.56 22.81 -6.06
N LYS A 71 21.85 22.50 -6.25
CA LYS A 71 22.71 23.14 -7.26
C LYS A 71 23.20 22.20 -8.36
N THR A 72 23.02 20.89 -8.24
CA THR A 72 23.33 19.94 -9.32
C THR A 72 22.09 19.29 -9.90
N ASP A 73 22.17 18.83 -11.16
CA ASP A 73 21.09 18.17 -11.90
C ASP A 73 20.65 16.82 -11.32
N MET A 74 21.32 16.31 -10.28
CA MET A 74 20.98 15.06 -9.59
C MET A 74 19.52 15.02 -9.09
N VAL A 75 18.97 16.15 -8.65
CA VAL A 75 17.57 16.21 -8.24
C VAL A 75 16.62 16.00 -9.40
N ASN A 76 16.96 16.53 -10.58
CA ASN A 76 16.09 16.44 -11.75
C ASN A 76 15.95 14.98 -12.20
N GLU A 77 17.05 14.26 -12.38
CA GLU A 77 17.03 12.85 -12.79
C GLU A 77 16.32 11.95 -11.75
N THR A 78 16.60 12.18 -10.47
CA THR A 78 15.97 11.41 -9.38
C THR A 78 14.46 11.66 -9.31
N LEU A 79 14.03 12.92 -9.47
CA LEU A 79 12.62 13.29 -9.51
C LEU A 79 11.91 12.72 -10.74
N TRP A 80 12.56 12.68 -11.91
CA TRP A 80 11.99 12.04 -13.10
C TRP A 80 11.80 10.54 -12.90
N LEU A 81 12.77 9.85 -12.30
CA LEU A 81 12.67 8.42 -12.01
C LEU A 81 11.55 8.15 -10.99
N LEU A 82 11.53 8.88 -9.87
CA LEU A 82 10.49 8.73 -8.85
C LEU A 82 9.11 9.12 -9.39
N GLY A 83 9.02 10.18 -10.19
CA GLY A 83 7.81 10.62 -10.87
C GLY A 83 7.31 9.57 -11.87
N GLY A 84 8.20 8.99 -12.68
CA GLY A 84 7.86 7.90 -13.60
C GLY A 84 7.36 6.65 -12.89
N LEU A 85 8.02 6.24 -11.80
CA LEU A 85 7.55 5.15 -10.93
C LEU A 85 6.18 5.47 -10.32
N LEU A 86 5.97 6.70 -9.84
CA LEU A 86 4.69 7.13 -9.29
C LEU A 86 3.59 7.09 -10.34
N LEU A 87 3.82 7.63 -11.54
CA LEU A 87 2.86 7.62 -12.65
C LEU A 87 2.52 6.19 -13.09
N MET A 88 3.53 5.32 -13.21
CA MET A 88 3.32 3.91 -13.52
C MET A 88 2.45 3.24 -12.45
N ARG A 89 2.69 3.53 -11.16
CA ARG A 89 1.86 3.02 -10.06
C ARG A 89 0.44 3.55 -10.12
N MET A 90 0.26 4.84 -10.42
CA MET A 90 -1.05 5.49 -10.55
C MET A 90 -1.87 4.96 -11.72
N ALA A 91 -1.22 4.37 -12.74
CA ALA A 91 -1.90 3.72 -13.86
C ALA A 91 -2.15 2.22 -13.62
N LEU A 92 -1.14 1.47 -13.16
CA LEU A 92 -1.21 0.02 -13.04
C LEU A 92 -2.06 -0.45 -11.86
N THR A 93 -1.95 0.21 -10.69
CA THR A 93 -2.68 -0.18 -9.47
C THR A 93 -4.20 -0.22 -9.69
N PRO A 94 -4.84 0.88 -10.15
CA PRO A 94 -6.30 0.87 -10.34
C PRO A 94 -6.74 -0.10 -11.45
N LEU A 95 -5.90 -0.32 -12.47
CA LEU A 95 -6.19 -1.28 -13.53
C LEU A 95 -6.24 -2.72 -12.99
N ILE A 96 -5.25 -3.10 -12.19
CA ILE A 96 -5.21 -4.41 -11.52
C ILE A 96 -6.43 -4.54 -10.59
N ASN A 97 -6.70 -3.53 -9.76
CA ASN A 97 -7.86 -3.53 -8.86
C ASN A 97 -9.18 -3.73 -9.62
N ALA A 98 -9.37 -3.03 -10.75
CA ALA A 98 -10.56 -3.17 -11.58
C ALA A 98 -10.73 -4.61 -12.10
N GLY A 99 -9.63 -5.23 -12.54
CA GLY A 99 -9.62 -6.64 -12.97
C GLY A 99 -9.98 -7.60 -11.84
N VAL A 100 -9.39 -7.42 -10.66
CA VAL A 100 -9.64 -8.27 -9.48
C VAL A 100 -11.09 -8.16 -9.03
N PHE A 101 -11.62 -6.94 -8.88
CA PHE A 101 -12.97 -6.71 -8.39
C PHE A 101 -14.03 -7.22 -9.37
N TYR A 102 -13.81 -7.04 -10.67
CA TYR A 102 -14.69 -7.61 -11.69
C TYR A 102 -14.66 -9.15 -11.67
N SER A 103 -13.49 -9.75 -11.43
CA SER A 103 -13.36 -11.20 -11.30
C SER A 103 -14.12 -11.73 -10.09
N PHE A 104 -14.08 -11.03 -8.95
CA PHE A 104 -14.85 -11.43 -7.76
C PHE A 104 -16.36 -11.48 -8.01
N TYR A 105 -16.89 -10.55 -8.80
CA TYR A 105 -18.30 -10.56 -9.17
C TYR A 105 -18.68 -11.74 -10.07
N HIS A 106 -17.86 -12.07 -11.06
CA HIS A 106 -18.15 -13.16 -11.99
C HIS A 106 -17.67 -14.54 -11.51
N ALA A 107 -16.97 -14.62 -10.38
CA ALA A 107 -16.44 -15.87 -9.85
C ALA A 107 -17.49 -16.90 -9.40
N THR A 108 -18.77 -16.50 -9.36
CA THR A 108 -19.89 -17.42 -9.12
C THR A 108 -20.37 -18.13 -10.38
N GLU A 109 -19.97 -17.66 -11.56
CA GLU A 109 -20.18 -18.36 -12.83
C GLU A 109 -19.00 -19.34 -13.02
N ASP A 110 -19.23 -20.60 -13.37
CA ASP A 110 -18.22 -21.67 -13.53
C ASP A 110 -17.13 -21.38 -14.60
N GLU A 111 -17.13 -20.20 -15.19
CA GLU A 111 -16.13 -19.74 -16.14
C GLU A 111 -14.95 -19.07 -15.43
N GLY A 112 -13.73 -19.43 -15.83
CA GLY A 112 -12.48 -19.02 -15.18
C GLY A 112 -12.25 -17.52 -15.00
N THR A 113 -11.13 -17.16 -14.35
CA THR A 113 -10.84 -15.79 -13.91
C THR A 113 -10.93 -14.74 -15.03
N ARG A 114 -11.92 -13.84 -14.97
CA ARG A 114 -12.19 -12.80 -15.99
C ARG A 114 -11.46 -11.47 -15.73
N VAL A 115 -10.22 -11.53 -15.22
CA VAL A 115 -9.45 -10.37 -14.75
C VAL A 115 -9.13 -9.41 -15.90
N LEU A 116 -8.61 -9.92 -17.02
CA LEU A 116 -8.26 -9.11 -18.20
C LEU A 116 -9.48 -8.42 -18.81
N SER A 117 -10.63 -9.09 -18.80
CA SER A 117 -11.90 -8.52 -19.24
C SER A 117 -12.36 -7.40 -18.30
N GLY A 118 -12.19 -7.59 -17.00
CA GLY A 118 -12.46 -6.58 -15.98
C GLY A 118 -11.60 -5.33 -16.15
N MET A 119 -10.30 -5.51 -16.40
CA MET A 119 -9.37 -4.42 -16.70
C MET A 119 -9.87 -3.58 -17.88
N LYS A 120 -10.38 -4.18 -18.95
CA LYS A 120 -10.89 -3.42 -20.10
C LYS A 120 -12.25 -2.75 -19.86
N ARG A 121 -13.11 -3.37 -19.05
CA ARG A 121 -14.52 -2.95 -18.91
C ARG A 121 -14.75 -1.93 -17.79
N VAL A 122 -14.00 -2.02 -16.68
CA VAL A 122 -14.29 -1.25 -15.45
C VAL A 122 -13.13 -0.33 -15.03
N TRP A 123 -12.05 -0.25 -15.81
CA TRP A 123 -10.92 0.59 -15.41
C TRP A 123 -11.29 2.05 -15.21
N LYS A 124 -12.15 2.65 -16.05
CA LYS A 124 -12.47 4.09 -15.95
C LYS A 124 -13.05 4.49 -14.59
N PRO A 125 -14.21 3.92 -14.14
CA PRO A 125 -14.78 4.32 -12.86
C PRO A 125 -13.89 3.91 -11.67
N VAL A 126 -13.20 2.77 -11.74
CA VAL A 126 -12.30 2.34 -10.66
C VAL A 126 -11.07 3.25 -10.57
N THR A 127 -10.49 3.65 -11.70
CA THR A 127 -9.34 4.57 -11.75
C THR A 127 -9.73 5.96 -11.25
N LEU A 128 -10.90 6.46 -11.63
CA LEU A 128 -11.38 7.75 -11.14
C LEU A 128 -11.56 7.74 -9.62
N LEU A 129 -12.20 6.69 -9.08
CA LEU A 129 -12.36 6.52 -7.64
C LEU A 129 -11.01 6.39 -6.94
N TYR A 130 -10.06 5.65 -7.51
CA TYR A 130 -8.72 5.52 -6.96
C TYR A 130 -7.96 6.86 -6.93
N TRP A 131 -8.02 7.67 -7.99
CA TRP A 131 -7.38 8.98 -7.98
C TRP A 131 -8.03 9.94 -6.99
N LEU A 132 -9.36 9.90 -6.89
CA LEU A 132 -10.10 10.72 -5.95
C LEU A 132 -9.80 10.30 -4.49
N GLU A 133 -9.68 9.00 -4.25
CA GLU A 133 -9.22 8.42 -2.98
C GLU A 133 -7.82 8.95 -2.60
N ASN A 134 -6.85 8.85 -3.50
CA ASN A 134 -5.49 9.33 -3.25
C ASN A 134 -5.44 10.86 -3.05
N GLY A 135 -6.20 11.62 -3.84
CA GLY A 135 -6.29 13.08 -3.71
C GLY A 135 -6.86 13.51 -2.36
N LEU A 136 -7.95 12.89 -1.92
CA LEU A 136 -8.52 13.15 -0.60
C LEU A 136 -7.62 12.67 0.54
N ALA A 137 -6.96 11.53 0.39
CA ALA A 137 -6.01 11.01 1.38
C ALA A 137 -4.79 11.95 1.56
N LEU A 138 -4.40 12.69 0.52
CA LEU A 138 -3.33 13.70 0.59
C LEU A 138 -3.79 15.06 1.12
N LEU A 139 -5.09 15.31 1.25
CA LEU A 139 -5.63 16.60 1.68
C LEU A 139 -5.10 17.04 3.05
N PRO A 140 -5.04 16.18 4.08
CA PRO A 140 -4.45 16.55 5.38
C PRO A 140 -2.96 16.93 5.28
N ALA A 141 -2.23 16.45 4.28
CA ALA A 141 -0.82 16.78 4.09
C ALA A 141 -0.61 18.29 3.84
N ALA A 142 -1.56 18.97 3.20
CA ALA A 142 -1.47 20.41 2.92
C ALA A 142 -1.38 21.25 4.21
N TRP A 143 -1.96 20.76 5.31
CA TRP A 143 -1.90 21.41 6.62
C TRP A 143 -0.85 20.78 7.56
N LEU A 144 -0.66 19.47 7.48
CA LEU A 144 0.31 18.74 8.29
C LEU A 144 1.76 19.09 7.93
N LEU A 145 2.07 19.31 6.64
CA LEU A 145 3.41 19.67 6.19
C LEU A 145 3.89 21.03 6.75
N PRO A 146 3.13 22.13 6.64
CA PRO A 146 3.54 23.40 7.25
C PRO A 146 3.62 23.27 8.77
N LEU A 147 2.66 22.59 9.42
CA LEU A 147 2.70 22.37 10.87
C LEU A 147 3.96 21.61 11.32
N ALA A 148 4.35 20.57 10.58
CA ALA A 148 5.55 19.81 10.86
C ALA A 148 6.82 20.64 10.65
N ARG A 149 6.85 21.50 9.63
CA ARG A 149 7.94 22.44 9.37
C ARG A 149 8.09 23.45 10.50
N ASP A 150 6.99 24.08 10.92
CA ASP A 150 7.02 25.11 11.97
C ASP A 150 7.47 24.50 13.31
N ARG A 151 7.00 23.30 13.63
CA ARG A 151 7.43 22.53 14.80
C ARG A 151 8.90 22.12 14.72
N PHE A 152 9.42 21.80 13.54
CA PHE A 152 10.82 21.37 13.36
C PHE A 152 11.81 22.47 13.75
N TYR A 153 11.50 23.73 13.45
CA TYR A 153 12.35 24.87 13.84
C TYR A 153 12.14 25.32 15.29
N SER A 154 11.04 24.92 15.92
CA SER A 154 10.66 25.37 17.26
C SER A 154 11.11 24.40 18.36
N GLU A 155 11.29 23.12 18.04
CA GLU A 155 11.61 22.07 19.00
C GLU A 155 13.12 21.81 19.10
N PRO A 156 13.70 21.79 20.31
CA PRO A 156 15.14 21.59 20.51
C PRO A 156 15.58 20.13 20.34
N SER A 157 14.67 19.17 20.20
CA SER A 157 15.00 17.75 20.05
C SER A 157 14.14 17.06 18.99
N LEU A 158 14.75 16.12 18.25
CA LEU A 158 14.02 15.32 17.26
C LEU A 158 12.96 14.42 17.91
N THR A 159 13.17 14.00 19.16
CA THR A 159 12.25 13.13 19.89
C THR A 159 10.97 13.88 20.30
N SER A 160 11.09 15.12 20.79
CA SER A 160 9.93 15.96 21.12
C SER A 160 9.13 16.31 19.86
N TRP A 161 9.82 16.61 18.76
CA TRP A 161 9.20 16.82 17.46
C TRP A 161 8.37 15.61 16.99
N PHE A 162 8.92 14.39 17.05
CA PHE A 162 8.20 13.18 16.67
C PHE A 162 7.00 12.90 17.56
N GLN A 163 7.14 13.01 18.88
CA GLN A 163 6.05 12.78 19.82
C GLN A 163 4.92 13.80 19.63
N GLY A 164 5.26 15.05 19.35
CA GLY A 164 4.28 16.11 19.07
C GLY A 164 3.51 15.90 17.76
N LEU A 165 4.10 15.23 16.77
CA LEU A 165 3.46 14.93 15.49
C LEU A 165 2.69 13.60 15.48
N LEU A 166 3.03 12.68 16.39
CA LEU A 166 2.43 11.36 16.48
C LEU A 166 0.88 11.36 16.52
N PRO A 167 0.18 12.18 17.34
CA PRO A 167 -1.28 12.16 17.36
C PRO A 167 -1.89 12.60 16.03
N TYR A 168 -1.29 13.57 15.35
CA TYR A 168 -1.77 14.02 14.05
C TYR A 168 -1.51 12.99 12.95
N ALA A 169 -0.35 12.31 12.99
CA ALA A 169 -0.05 11.20 12.10
C ALA A 169 -1.03 10.04 12.29
N LEU A 170 -1.38 9.69 13.53
CA LEU A 170 -2.39 8.67 13.84
C LEU A 170 -3.78 9.07 13.35
N ALA A 171 -4.19 10.33 13.57
CA ALA A 171 -5.45 10.85 13.06
C ALA A 171 -5.51 10.81 11.52
N TRP A 172 -4.42 11.16 10.86
CA TRP A 172 -4.32 11.09 9.40
C TRP A 172 -4.39 9.64 8.88
N LEU A 173 -3.69 8.71 9.53
CA LEU A 173 -3.76 7.28 9.19
C LEU A 173 -5.18 6.74 9.38
N ALA A 174 -5.87 7.09 10.47
CA ALA A 174 -7.25 6.69 10.71
C ALA A 174 -8.20 7.25 9.65
N PHE A 175 -8.05 8.53 9.29
CA PHE A 175 -8.82 9.16 8.21
C PHE A 175 -8.59 8.46 6.87
N GLY A 176 -7.33 8.24 6.48
CA GLY A 176 -6.97 7.56 5.24
C GLY A 176 -7.50 6.12 5.20
N PHE A 177 -7.47 5.41 6.33
CA PHE A 177 -8.00 4.06 6.45
C PHE A 177 -9.53 4.01 6.26
N LEU A 178 -10.28 4.91 6.93
CA LEU A 178 -11.73 5.01 6.75
C LEU A 178 -12.09 5.36 5.31
N LEU A 179 -11.35 6.30 4.72
CA LEU A 179 -11.53 6.71 3.34
C LEU A 179 -11.29 5.54 2.39
N HIS A 180 -10.19 4.81 2.58
CA HIS A 180 -9.87 3.61 1.80
C HIS A 180 -11.02 2.59 1.80
N LEU A 181 -11.59 2.29 2.98
CA LEU A 181 -12.71 1.33 3.10
C LEU A 181 -13.96 1.78 2.33
N VAL A 182 -14.31 3.07 2.43
CA VAL A 182 -15.45 3.65 1.71
C VAL A 182 -15.24 3.57 0.20
N PHE A 183 -14.08 4.00 -0.28
CA PHE A 183 -13.75 4.00 -1.71
C PHE A 183 -13.63 2.59 -2.28
N GLN A 184 -13.12 1.63 -1.50
CA GLN A 184 -13.08 0.24 -1.89
C GLN A 184 -14.48 -0.33 -2.12
N PHE A 185 -15.45 -0.01 -1.27
CA PHE A 185 -16.85 -0.44 -1.44
C PHE A 185 -17.53 0.23 -2.65
N MET A 186 -17.22 1.51 -2.89
CA MET A 186 -17.64 2.21 -4.11
C MET A 186 -17.04 1.56 -5.36
N GLN A 187 -15.77 1.13 -5.31
CA GLN A 187 -15.10 0.41 -6.40
C GLN A 187 -15.72 -0.98 -6.63
N PHE A 188 -16.14 -1.69 -5.58
CA PHE A 188 -16.91 -2.94 -5.73
C PHE A 188 -18.26 -2.68 -6.42
N GLY A 189 -19.01 -1.65 -6.00
CA GLY A 189 -20.28 -1.27 -6.65
C GLY A 189 -20.12 -0.82 -8.11
N ALA A 190 -19.00 -0.16 -8.43
CA ALA A 190 -18.65 0.18 -9.81
C ALA A 190 -18.33 -1.08 -10.63
N ALA A 191 -17.63 -2.06 -10.05
CA ALA A 191 -17.24 -3.30 -10.70
C ALA A 191 -18.40 -4.28 -10.94
N SER A 192 -19.39 -4.30 -10.06
CA SER A 192 -20.61 -5.11 -10.16
C SER A 192 -21.70 -4.49 -11.04
N ARG A 193 -21.50 -3.26 -11.55
CA ARG A 193 -22.51 -2.46 -12.28
C ARG A 193 -23.77 -2.11 -11.48
N GLU A 194 -23.79 -2.34 -10.17
CA GLU A 194 -24.91 -1.96 -9.30
C GLU A 194 -24.89 -0.46 -8.92
N GLY A 195 -23.83 0.25 -9.28
CA GLY A 195 -23.70 1.69 -9.12
C GLY A 195 -22.86 2.10 -7.90
N ILE A 196 -22.15 3.23 -8.04
CA ILE A 196 -21.21 3.76 -7.05
C ILE A 196 -21.91 4.14 -5.74
N PHE A 197 -23.10 4.75 -5.83
CA PHE A 197 -23.86 5.24 -4.68
C PHE A 197 -24.43 4.11 -3.81
N LYS A 198 -24.79 2.98 -4.40
CA LYS A 198 -25.21 1.79 -3.64
C LYS A 198 -24.04 1.25 -2.81
N GLY A 199 -22.83 1.27 -3.37
CA GLY A 199 -21.59 0.93 -2.65
C GLY A 199 -21.36 1.83 -1.43
N LEU A 200 -21.59 3.14 -1.56
CA LEU A 200 -21.47 4.10 -0.45
C LEU A 200 -22.48 3.83 0.67
N GLY A 201 -23.75 3.60 0.33
CA GLY A 201 -24.79 3.27 1.32
C GLY A 201 -24.50 1.98 2.08
N LEU A 202 -24.01 0.96 1.37
CA LEU A 202 -23.58 -0.31 1.98
C LEU A 202 -22.33 -0.15 2.86
N ALA A 203 -21.38 0.72 2.48
CA ALA A 203 -20.19 0.99 3.29
C ALA A 203 -20.57 1.60 4.66
N LEU A 204 -21.52 2.54 4.67
CA LEU A 204 -22.01 3.16 5.90
C LEU A 204 -22.87 2.20 6.72
N GLY A 205 -23.78 1.46 6.09
CA GLY A 205 -24.67 0.50 6.77
C GLY A 205 -23.95 -0.75 7.30
N ARG A 206 -22.81 -1.13 6.71
CA ARG A 206 -22.02 -2.31 7.09
C ARG A 206 -20.60 -1.97 7.56
N ALA A 207 -20.40 -0.76 8.08
CA ALA A 207 -19.10 -0.31 8.57
C ALA A 207 -18.54 -1.22 9.68
N LEU A 208 -19.37 -1.63 10.64
CA LEU A 208 -18.94 -2.45 11.78
C LEU A 208 -18.40 -3.85 11.37
N PRO A 209 -19.13 -4.68 10.60
CA PRO A 209 -18.59 -5.97 10.15
C PRO A 209 -17.39 -5.80 9.21
N LEU A 210 -17.34 -4.72 8.43
CA LEU A 210 -16.21 -4.40 7.56
C LEU A 210 -14.93 -4.10 8.34
N LEU A 211 -15.03 -3.23 9.35
CA LEU A 211 -13.94 -2.92 10.27
C LEU A 211 -13.48 -4.20 10.98
N GLY A 212 -14.41 -5.01 11.49
CA GLY A 212 -14.10 -6.26 12.18
C GLY A 212 -13.26 -7.22 11.31
N ILE A 213 -13.67 -7.48 10.08
CA ILE A 213 -12.88 -8.34 9.16
C ILE A 213 -11.53 -7.72 8.83
N THR A 214 -11.50 -6.41 8.58
CA THR A 214 -10.26 -5.72 8.21
C THR A 214 -9.25 -5.77 9.36
N PHE A 215 -9.68 -5.53 10.60
CA PHE A 215 -8.81 -5.63 11.78
C PHE A 215 -8.36 -7.06 12.06
N ILE A 216 -9.23 -8.06 11.92
CA ILE A 216 -8.84 -9.47 12.08
C ILE A 216 -7.76 -9.84 11.07
N LEU A 217 -7.97 -9.51 9.78
CA LEU A 217 -7.02 -9.86 8.72
C LEU A 217 -5.75 -9.01 8.78
N LEU A 218 -5.83 -7.76 9.23
CA LEU A 218 -4.67 -6.95 9.56
C LEU A 218 -3.85 -7.62 10.68
N GLY A 219 -4.51 -8.07 11.76
CA GLY A 219 -3.87 -8.80 12.85
C GLY A 219 -3.18 -10.07 12.39
N VAL A 220 -3.85 -10.86 11.54
CA VAL A 220 -3.24 -12.06 10.91
C VAL A 220 -2.04 -11.66 10.05
N GLY A 221 -2.17 -10.62 9.22
CA GLY A 221 -1.07 -10.14 8.39
C GLY A 221 0.13 -9.67 9.19
N LEU A 222 -0.09 -8.95 10.28
CA LEU A 222 0.96 -8.51 11.21
C LEU A 222 1.61 -9.71 11.91
N ALA A 223 0.83 -10.67 12.39
CA ALA A 223 1.36 -11.88 13.02
C ALA A 223 2.25 -12.67 12.05
N VAL A 224 1.78 -12.92 10.83
CA VAL A 224 2.55 -13.63 9.79
C VAL A 224 3.82 -12.86 9.42
N SER A 225 3.75 -11.53 9.34
CA SER A 225 4.91 -10.67 9.06
C SER A 225 5.93 -10.72 10.20
N ALA A 226 5.47 -10.65 11.45
CA ALA A 226 6.33 -10.71 12.64
C ALA A 226 7.03 -12.07 12.74
N THR A 227 6.31 -13.17 12.47
CA THR A 227 6.92 -14.51 12.43
C THR A 227 7.97 -14.61 11.32
N ALA A 228 7.68 -14.12 10.11
CA ALA A 228 8.65 -14.13 9.01
C ALA A 228 9.91 -13.32 9.34
N TRP A 229 9.74 -12.15 9.97
CA TRP A 229 10.85 -11.32 10.43
C TRP A 229 11.67 -12.00 11.52
N ALA A 230 11.03 -12.59 12.53
CA ALA A 230 11.72 -13.32 13.59
C ALA A 230 12.51 -14.52 13.05
N VAL A 231 11.94 -15.29 12.13
CA VAL A 231 12.62 -16.42 11.47
C VAL A 231 13.80 -15.92 10.63
N SER A 232 13.66 -14.79 9.93
CA SER A 232 14.74 -14.19 9.14
C SER A 232 15.90 -13.68 9.99
N MET A 233 15.67 -13.33 11.25
CA MET A 233 16.76 -12.96 12.18
C MET A 233 17.55 -14.17 12.68
N LEU A 234 16.90 -15.33 12.79
CA LEU A 234 17.52 -16.57 13.28
C LEU A 234 18.33 -17.29 12.20
N TRP A 235 18.01 -17.09 10.92
CA TRP A 235 18.66 -17.75 9.79
C TRP A 235 19.35 -16.73 8.88
N SER A 236 20.67 -16.78 8.78
CA SER A 236 21.44 -16.04 7.77
C SER A 236 21.81 -16.97 6.61
N GLY A 237 21.47 -16.62 5.36
CA GLY A 237 21.90 -17.36 4.16
C GLY A 237 20.86 -17.43 3.04
N PHE A 238 21.05 -18.35 2.09
CA PHE A 238 20.15 -18.57 0.94
C PHE A 238 18.70 -18.85 1.37
N LEU A 239 18.51 -19.55 2.48
CA LEU A 239 17.18 -19.87 3.03
C LEU A 239 16.42 -18.60 3.46
N ALA A 240 17.13 -17.59 4.00
CA ALA A 240 16.53 -16.30 4.32
C ALA A 240 16.07 -15.55 3.07
N VAL A 241 16.87 -15.62 1.99
CA VAL A 241 16.50 -15.03 0.70
C VAL A 241 15.28 -15.73 0.11
N MET A 242 15.25 -17.07 0.10
CA MET A 242 14.08 -17.82 -0.37
C MET A 242 12.82 -17.50 0.45
N LEU A 243 12.95 -17.44 1.79
CA LEU A 243 11.85 -17.09 2.68
C LEU A 243 11.34 -15.67 2.39
N HIS A 244 12.24 -14.71 2.19
CA HIS A 244 11.87 -13.34 1.85
C HIS A 244 11.13 -13.25 0.51
N GLN A 245 11.56 -14.03 -0.50
CA GLN A 245 10.87 -14.10 -1.78
C GLN A 245 9.49 -14.77 -1.67
N ALA A 246 9.40 -15.89 -0.95
CA ALA A 246 8.14 -16.57 -0.68
C ALA A 246 7.16 -15.68 0.11
N PHE A 247 7.67 -14.80 0.96
CA PHE A 247 6.85 -13.87 1.74
C PHE A 247 6.07 -12.88 0.86
N TYR A 248 6.62 -12.44 -0.29
CA TYR A 248 5.85 -11.63 -1.24
C TYR A 248 4.62 -12.37 -1.78
N PHE A 249 4.71 -13.69 -1.96
CA PHE A 249 3.60 -14.51 -2.40
C PHE A 249 2.54 -14.61 -1.29
N VAL A 250 2.95 -14.90 -0.06
CA VAL A 250 2.05 -14.94 1.11
C VAL A 250 1.34 -13.60 1.29
N ARG A 251 2.06 -12.48 1.18
CA ARG A 251 1.48 -11.14 1.28
C ARG A 251 0.46 -10.85 0.17
N SER A 252 0.71 -11.34 -1.03
CA SER A 252 -0.23 -11.24 -2.16
C SER A 252 -1.51 -12.03 -1.89
N LEU A 253 -1.38 -13.26 -1.39
CA LEU A 253 -2.50 -14.11 -1.00
C LEU A 253 -3.32 -13.47 0.14
N LEU A 254 -2.67 -12.97 1.19
CA LEU A 254 -3.35 -12.29 2.30
C LEU A 254 -4.10 -11.03 1.84
N THR A 255 -3.53 -10.27 0.91
CA THR A 255 -4.20 -9.08 0.35
C THR A 255 -5.42 -9.47 -0.48
N LEU A 256 -5.30 -10.54 -1.28
CA LEU A 256 -6.42 -11.06 -2.06
C LEU A 256 -7.52 -11.61 -1.15
N TRP A 257 -7.14 -12.35 -0.11
CA TRP A 257 -8.05 -12.87 0.90
C TRP A 257 -8.79 -11.75 1.63
N THR A 258 -8.08 -10.68 2.02
CA THR A 258 -8.69 -9.49 2.63
C THR A 258 -9.70 -8.84 1.72
N SER A 259 -9.33 -8.58 0.47
CA SER A 259 -10.23 -7.98 -0.52
C SER A 259 -11.45 -8.89 -0.80
N ALA A 260 -11.24 -10.20 -0.88
CA ALA A 260 -12.31 -11.17 -1.10
C ALA A 260 -13.26 -11.27 0.11
N SER A 261 -12.74 -11.28 1.33
CA SER A 261 -13.57 -11.29 2.55
C SER A 261 -14.35 -9.99 2.73
N GLN A 262 -13.77 -8.83 2.39
CA GLN A 262 -14.49 -7.55 2.36
C GLN A 262 -15.57 -7.55 1.27
N TYR A 263 -15.30 -8.15 0.11
CA TYR A 263 -16.29 -8.36 -0.94
C TYR A 263 -17.46 -9.25 -0.48
N GLN A 264 -17.21 -10.29 0.32
CA GLN A 264 -18.30 -11.09 0.92
C GLN A 264 -19.18 -10.29 1.89
N VAL A 265 -18.60 -9.32 2.62
CA VAL A 265 -19.40 -8.38 3.43
C VAL A 265 -20.24 -7.47 2.54
N TRP A 266 -19.70 -7.05 1.40
CA TRP A 266 -20.41 -6.24 0.42
C TRP A 266 -21.60 -6.99 -0.21
N CYS A 267 -21.42 -8.24 -0.66
CA CYS A 267 -22.52 -9.07 -1.21
C CYS A 267 -23.65 -9.30 -0.21
N GLY A 268 -23.34 -9.27 1.08
CA GLY A 268 -24.31 -9.56 2.12
C GLY A 268 -24.54 -11.05 2.26
N THR A 269 -24.79 -11.45 3.50
CA THR A 269 -24.95 -12.84 3.93
C THR A 269 -26.27 -13.47 3.44
N GLU A 270 -26.66 -13.25 2.18
CA GLU A 270 -27.79 -13.91 1.53
C GLU A 270 -27.32 -14.62 0.26
N ARG A 271 -26.55 -15.68 0.50
CA ARG A 271 -26.67 -17.00 -0.15
C ARG A 271 -26.23 -18.06 0.86
#